data_AF-A0AAN5CUT2-F1
#
_entry.id   AF-A0AAN5CUT2-F1
#
_cell.length_a   1.000
_cell.length_b   1.000
_cell.length_c   1.000
_cell.angle_alpha   90.00
_cell.angle_beta   90.00
_cell.angle_gamma   90.00
#
_symmetry.space_group_name_H-M   'P 1'
#
loop_
_entity.id
_entity.type
_entity.pdbx_description
1 polymer ?
#
loop_
_entity_poly.entity_id
_entity_poly.type
_entity_poly.pdbx_seq_one_letter_code
_entity_poly.pdbx_strand_id
1 'polypeptide(L)'
;MAQQNMIKSASDEIWQELETGLGQIFRNEPITPTRYMQLQTYVCDYCFKVSMLEGVNSPQEQQSKRSDHLKRIADFVSSELYIKLSAYLKNHVGSILEECRTRNGEEQLRYFNTQWDNFRRRSNVVDGIFG
;
A
#
# COMPACT_ATOMS: atom_id res chain seq x y z
N MET A 1 -13.74 -22.34 1.95
CA MET A 1 -12.92 -22.19 0.72
C MET A 1 -13.44 -21.10 -0.22
N ALA A 2 -14.76 -20.94 -0.45
CA ALA A 2 -15.28 -19.87 -1.32
C ALA A 2 -15.07 -18.43 -0.79
N GLN A 3 -15.26 -18.20 0.52
CA GLN A 3 -15.12 -16.86 1.12
C GLN A 3 -13.69 -16.32 1.11
N GLN A 4 -12.68 -17.19 1.30
CA GLN A 4 -11.25 -16.82 1.25
C GLN A 4 -10.83 -16.30 -0.14
N ASN A 5 -11.39 -16.88 -1.22
CA ASN A 5 -11.08 -16.47 -2.58
C ASN A 5 -11.69 -15.11 -2.94
N MET A 6 -12.89 -14.80 -2.43
CA MET A 6 -13.53 -13.49 -2.64
C MET A 6 -12.82 -12.37 -1.88
N ILE A 7 -12.38 -12.65 -0.64
CA ILE A 7 -11.60 -11.70 0.17
C ILE A 7 -10.27 -11.36 -0.51
N LYS A 8 -9.59 -12.38 -1.07
CA LYS A 8 -8.34 -12.19 -1.80
C LYS A 8 -8.53 -11.30 -3.05
N SER A 9 -9.59 -11.53 -3.83
CA SER A 9 -9.89 -10.72 -5.02
C SER A 9 -10.15 -9.25 -4.68
N ALA A 10 -10.93 -8.97 -3.64
CA ALA A 10 -11.22 -7.59 -3.22
C ALA A 10 -9.98 -6.88 -2.66
N SER A 11 -9.13 -7.60 -1.92
CA SER A 11 -7.84 -7.10 -1.43
C SER A 11 -6.91 -6.72 -2.60
N ASP A 12 -6.86 -7.56 -3.63
CA ASP A 12 -6.03 -7.31 -4.81
C ASP A 12 -6.52 -6.09 -5.63
N GLU A 13 -7.84 -5.89 -5.75
CA GLU A 13 -8.43 -4.69 -6.38
C GLU A 13 -8.07 -3.41 -5.62
N ILE A 14 -8.21 -3.40 -4.29
CA ILE A 14 -7.83 -2.25 -3.46
C ILE A 14 -6.32 -1.97 -3.58
N TRP A 15 -5.50 -3.03 -3.59
CA TRP A 15 -4.06 -2.88 -3.81
C TRP A 15 -3.74 -2.25 -5.17
N GLN A 16 -4.41 -2.64 -6.25
CA GLN A 16 -4.18 -2.05 -7.58
C GLN A 16 -4.45 -0.53 -7.60
N GLU A 17 -5.49 -0.08 -6.90
CA GLU A 17 -5.77 1.34 -6.75
C GLU A 17 -4.69 2.08 -5.94
N LEU A 18 -4.22 1.45 -4.86
CA LEU A 18 -3.13 1.97 -4.04
C LEU A 18 -1.82 2.04 -4.85
N GLU A 19 -1.47 0.97 -5.57
CA GLU A 19 -0.28 0.89 -6.42
C GLU A 19 -0.31 1.94 -7.53
N THR A 20 -1.48 2.17 -8.14
CA THR A 20 -1.67 3.25 -9.10
C THR A 20 -1.41 4.60 -8.45
N GLY A 21 -1.97 4.86 -7.26
CA GLY A 21 -1.73 6.08 -6.50
C GLY A 21 -0.27 6.29 -6.13
N LEU A 22 0.43 5.24 -5.69
CA LEU A 22 1.87 5.26 -5.43
C LEU A 22 2.63 5.65 -6.72
N GLY A 23 2.24 5.10 -7.86
CA GLY A 23 2.80 5.46 -9.16
C GLY A 23 2.67 6.95 -9.47
N GLN A 24 1.51 7.54 -9.22
CA GLN A 24 1.27 8.98 -9.41
C GLN A 24 2.21 9.82 -8.52
N ILE A 25 2.29 9.48 -7.23
CA ILE A 25 3.16 10.16 -6.27
C ILE A 25 4.62 10.05 -6.70
N PHE A 26 5.08 8.83 -7.01
CA PHE A 26 6.47 8.57 -7.37
C PHE A 26 6.86 9.10 -8.77
N ARG A 27 5.89 9.39 -9.64
CA ARG A 27 6.11 10.11 -10.92
C ARG A 27 5.99 11.62 -10.82
N ASN A 28 5.75 12.17 -9.62
CA ASN A 28 5.55 13.61 -9.41
C ASN A 28 4.28 14.16 -10.06
N GLU A 29 3.27 13.31 -10.27
CA GLU A 29 1.98 13.74 -10.75
C GLU A 29 1.23 14.45 -9.60
N PRO A 30 0.50 15.54 -9.90
CA PRO A 30 -0.27 16.24 -8.88
C PRO A 30 -1.39 15.34 -8.37
N ILE A 31 -1.46 15.18 -7.05
CA ILE A 31 -2.55 14.47 -6.38
C ILE A 31 -3.56 15.48 -5.85
N THR A 32 -4.82 15.34 -6.25
CA THR A 32 -5.92 16.17 -5.73
C THR A 32 -6.26 15.76 -4.29
N PRO A 33 -6.80 16.67 -3.46
CA PRO A 33 -7.25 16.33 -2.11
C PRO A 33 -8.23 15.15 -2.10
N THR A 34 -9.13 15.08 -3.09
CA THR A 34 -10.07 13.96 -3.24
C THR A 34 -9.34 12.64 -3.47
N ARG A 35 -8.35 12.59 -4.37
CA ARG A 35 -7.58 11.36 -4.62
C ARG A 35 -6.75 10.97 -3.39
N TYR A 36 -6.19 11.94 -2.68
CA TYR A 36 -5.49 11.68 -1.42
C TYR A 36 -6.41 11.02 -0.38
N MET A 37 -7.60 11.58 -0.17
CA MET A 37 -8.60 11.01 0.74
C MET A 37 -9.07 9.62 0.30
N GLN A 38 -9.20 9.37 -1.01
CA GLN A 38 -9.50 8.04 -1.53
C GLN A 38 -8.40 7.04 -1.20
N LEU A 39 -7.12 7.40 -1.36
CA LEU A 39 -6.00 6.52 -1.04
C LEU A 39 -5.97 6.18 0.45
N GLN A 40 -6.20 7.15 1.35
CA GLN A 40 -6.36 6.88 2.78
C GLN A 40 -7.54 5.94 3.06
N THR A 41 -8.68 6.18 2.38
CA THR A 41 -9.86 5.30 2.51
C THR A 41 -9.54 3.87 2.07
N TYR A 42 -8.76 3.68 0.99
CA TYR A 42 -8.33 2.36 0.55
C TYR A 42 -7.42 1.68 1.56
N VAL A 43 -6.51 2.39 2.22
CA VAL A 43 -5.70 1.83 3.32
C VAL A 43 -6.60 1.38 4.47
N CYS A 44 -7.55 2.22 4.90
CA CYS A 44 -8.51 1.86 5.94
C CYS A 44 -9.37 0.65 5.53
N ASP A 45 -9.87 0.63 4.30
CA ASP A 45 -10.68 -0.46 3.75
C ASP A 45 -9.89 -1.76 3.69
N TYR A 46 -8.62 -1.71 3.27
CA TYR A 46 -7.74 -2.87 3.26
C TYR A 46 -7.58 -3.44 4.67
N CYS A 47 -7.35 -2.57 5.66
CA CYS A 47 -7.19 -2.95 7.06
C CYS A 47 -8.51 -3.40 7.75
N PHE A 48 -9.68 -2.87 7.34
CA PHE A 48 -10.95 -3.01 8.08
C PHE A 48 -12.03 -3.84 7.34
N LYS A 49 -12.17 -3.71 6.01
CA LYS A 49 -13.21 -4.45 5.24
C LYS A 49 -12.94 -5.94 5.17
N VAL A 50 -11.68 -6.37 5.19
CA VAL A 50 -11.37 -7.81 5.24
C VAL A 50 -11.88 -8.44 6.55
N SER A 51 -11.93 -7.69 7.66
CA SER A 51 -12.53 -8.15 8.92
C SER A 51 -14.07 -8.21 8.87
N MET A 52 -14.74 -7.42 8.02
CA MET A 52 -16.20 -7.33 7.97
C MET A 52 -16.87 -8.35 7.03
N LEU A 53 -16.20 -8.82 5.97
CA LEU A 53 -16.77 -9.78 5.01
C LEU A 53 -17.07 -11.17 5.61
N GLU A 54 -16.49 -11.51 6.77
CA GLU A 54 -16.84 -12.73 7.53
C GLU A 54 -18.04 -12.53 8.48
N GLY A 55 -18.62 -11.32 8.52
CA GLY A 55 -19.49 -10.88 9.59
C GLY A 55 -20.99 -11.17 9.44
N VAL A 56 -21.48 -11.49 8.24
CA VAL A 56 -22.90 -11.34 7.91
C VAL A 56 -23.78 -12.54 8.29
N ASN A 57 -23.22 -13.73 8.57
CA ASN A 57 -24.03 -14.96 8.70
C ASN A 57 -23.80 -15.81 9.98
N SER A 58 -23.73 -15.24 11.20
CA SER A 58 -23.67 -16.12 12.40
C SER A 58 -24.27 -15.61 13.71
N PRO A 59 -24.82 -16.52 14.56
CA PRO A 59 -25.59 -16.20 15.77
C PRO A 59 -24.75 -15.66 16.93
N GLN A 60 -25.42 -14.97 17.87
CA GLN A 60 -24.89 -14.11 18.93
C GLN A 60 -24.00 -14.76 20.01
N GLU A 61 -23.90 -16.09 20.11
CA GLU A 61 -23.31 -16.77 21.30
C GLU A 61 -21.78 -16.93 21.30
N GLN A 62 -21.04 -16.55 20.25
CA GLN A 62 -19.59 -16.79 20.14
C GLN A 62 -18.71 -15.52 20.07
N GLN A 63 -19.12 -14.43 20.72
CA GLN A 63 -18.45 -13.11 20.60
C GLN A 63 -16.98 -13.09 21.05
N SER A 64 -16.58 -13.84 22.10
CA SER A 64 -15.20 -13.82 22.63
C SER A 64 -14.17 -14.45 21.68
N LYS A 65 -14.44 -15.65 21.14
CA LYS A 65 -13.51 -16.34 20.21
C LYS A 65 -13.48 -15.69 18.81
N ARG A 66 -14.56 -14.97 18.45
CA ARG A 66 -14.69 -14.22 17.20
C ARG A 66 -13.81 -12.96 17.18
N SER A 67 -13.71 -12.25 18.31
CA SER A 67 -12.84 -11.08 18.44
C SER A 67 -11.37 -11.42 18.17
N ASP A 68 -10.88 -12.54 18.71
CA ASP A 68 -9.50 -12.98 18.48
C ASP A 68 -9.24 -13.40 17.03
N HIS A 69 -10.21 -14.05 16.38
CA HIS A 69 -10.07 -14.43 14.97
C HIS A 69 -10.03 -13.21 14.05
N LEU A 70 -10.92 -12.24 14.25
CA LEU A 70 -10.97 -10.99 13.48
C LEU A 70 -9.70 -10.17 13.65
N LYS A 71 -9.16 -10.11 14.88
CA LYS A 71 -7.88 -9.47 15.16
C LYS A 71 -6.73 -10.14 14.39
N ARG A 72 -6.65 -11.47 14.41
CA ARG A 72 -5.61 -12.21 13.66
C ARG A 72 -5.71 -12.01 12.14
N ILE A 73 -6.93 -11.87 11.61
CA ILE A 73 -7.14 -11.55 10.19
C ILE A 73 -6.68 -10.11 9.89
N ALA A 74 -7.05 -9.14 10.72
CA ALA A 74 -6.58 -7.76 10.57
C ALA A 74 -5.05 -7.66 10.65
N ASP A 75 -4.43 -8.38 11.61
CA ASP A 75 -2.97 -8.47 11.75
C ASP A 75 -2.31 -9.12 10.52
N PHE A 76 -2.92 -10.16 9.96
CA PHE A 76 -2.41 -10.81 8.74
C PHE A 76 -2.52 -9.91 7.51
N VAL A 77 -3.66 -9.24 7.34
CA VAL A 77 -3.96 -8.39 6.18
C VAL A 77 -3.11 -7.12 6.22
N SER A 78 -2.95 -6.49 7.37
CA SER A 78 -2.04 -5.35 7.54
C SER A 78 -0.58 -5.72 7.25
N SER A 79 -0.15 -6.93 7.62
CA SER A 79 1.17 -7.47 7.25
C SER A 79 1.32 -7.66 5.73
N GLU A 80 0.28 -8.17 5.06
CA GLU A 80 0.28 -8.30 3.60
C GLU A 80 0.42 -6.95 2.90
N LEU A 81 -0.31 -5.93 3.37
CA LEU A 81 -0.22 -4.56 2.83
C LEU A 81 1.20 -4.01 2.95
N TYR A 82 1.82 -4.20 4.11
CA TYR A 82 3.21 -3.79 4.34
C TYR A 82 4.19 -4.51 3.41
N ILE A 83 4.02 -5.82 3.19
CA ILE A 83 4.84 -6.60 2.26
C ILE A 83 4.70 -6.06 0.84
N LYS A 84 3.46 -5.80 0.38
CA LYS A 84 3.18 -5.26 -0.95
C LYS A 84 3.80 -3.86 -1.13
N LEU A 85 3.65 -2.96 -0.16
CA LEU A 85 4.28 -1.63 -0.16
C LEU A 85 5.81 -1.74 -0.19
N SER A 86 6.40 -2.62 0.64
CA SER A 86 7.85 -2.84 0.66
C SER A 86 8.37 -3.33 -0.69
N ALA A 87 7.66 -4.27 -1.32
CA ALA A 87 8.02 -4.78 -2.64
C ALA A 87 7.95 -3.67 -3.71
N TYR A 88 6.89 -2.86 -3.69
CA TYR A 88 6.76 -1.71 -4.58
C TYR A 88 7.93 -0.74 -4.45
N LEU A 89 8.27 -0.34 -3.22
CA LEU A 89 9.36 0.61 -2.96
C LEU A 89 10.72 0.05 -3.40
N LYS A 90 10.98 -1.24 -3.14
CA LYS A 90 12.20 -1.91 -3.61
C LYS A 90 12.30 -1.90 -5.13
N ASN A 91 11.20 -2.18 -5.84
CA ASN A 91 11.18 -2.15 -7.30
C ASN A 91 11.42 -0.73 -7.83
N HIS A 92 10.80 0.27 -7.22
CA HIS A 92 10.99 1.67 -7.60
C HIS A 92 12.43 2.16 -7.38
N VAL A 93 13.02 1.88 -6.21
CA VAL A 93 14.42 2.20 -5.94
C VAL A 93 15.35 1.41 -6.87
N GLY A 94 14.99 0.16 -7.18
CA GLY A 94 15.69 -0.67 -8.16
C GLY A 94 15.73 -0.02 -9.55
N SER A 95 14.62 0.52 -10.06
CA SER A 95 14.61 1.19 -11.36
C SER A 95 15.45 2.47 -11.35
N ILE A 96 15.41 3.25 -10.26
CA ILE A 96 16.28 4.41 -10.08
C ILE A 96 17.76 3.99 -10.11
N LEU A 97 18.10 2.89 -9.44
CA LEU A 97 19.47 2.37 -9.40
C LEU A 97 19.97 1.95 -10.78
N GLU A 98 19.16 1.22 -11.55
CA GLU A 98 19.51 0.81 -12.92
C GLU A 98 19.75 2.04 -13.81
N GLU A 99 18.87 3.05 -13.76
CA GLU A 99 19.08 4.31 -14.49
C GLU A 99 20.34 5.05 -14.02
N CYS A 100 20.62 5.06 -12.71
CA CYS A 100 21.82 5.69 -12.16
C CYS A 100 23.10 5.03 -12.68
N ARG A 101 23.12 3.69 -12.81
CA ARG A 101 24.27 2.92 -13.32
C ARG A 101 24.58 3.19 -14.79
N THR A 102 23.59 3.64 -15.57
CA THR A 102 23.82 4.05 -16.97
C THR A 102 24.57 5.37 -17.11
N ARG A 103 24.67 6.15 -16.03
CA ARG A 103 25.31 7.48 -15.98
C ARG A 103 26.69 7.38 -15.33
N ASN A 104 27.57 8.33 -15.63
CA ASN A 104 28.94 8.35 -15.09
C ASN A 104 29.32 9.74 -14.56
N GLY A 105 30.24 9.76 -13.59
CA GLY A 105 30.86 10.98 -13.08
C GLY A 105 29.87 11.94 -12.43
N GLU A 106 29.94 13.23 -12.79
CA GLU A 106 29.10 14.28 -12.21
C GLU A 106 27.61 14.10 -12.53
N GLU A 107 27.28 13.59 -13.73
CA GLU A 107 25.90 13.35 -14.12
C GLU A 107 25.24 12.29 -13.24
N GLN A 108 26.00 11.24 -12.89
CA GLN A 108 25.57 10.19 -11.98
C GLN A 108 25.27 10.77 -10.58
N LEU A 109 26.17 11.60 -10.05
CA LEU A 109 25.99 12.25 -8.74
C LEU A 109 24.78 13.19 -8.74
N ARG A 110 24.63 14.01 -9.79
CA ARG A 110 23.48 14.92 -9.93
C ARG A 110 22.17 14.16 -10.00
N TYR A 111 22.13 13.08 -10.78
CA TYR A 111 20.97 12.21 -10.89
C TYR A 111 20.62 11.57 -9.54
N PHE A 112 21.61 10.98 -8.86
CA PHE A 112 21.42 10.38 -7.54
C PHE A 112 20.85 11.37 -6.52
N ASN A 113 21.46 12.55 -6.37
CA ASN A 113 20.98 13.56 -5.43
C ASN A 113 19.54 14.00 -5.74
N THR A 114 19.25 14.24 -7.02
CA THR A 114 17.90 14.63 -7.47
C THR A 114 16.88 13.53 -7.14
N GLN A 115 17.20 12.27 -7.42
CA GLN A 115 16.29 11.16 -7.17
C GLN A 115 16.14 10.89 -5.66
N TRP A 116 17.19 11.04 -4.88
CA TRP A 116 17.14 10.92 -3.42
C TRP A 116 16.21 11.97 -2.80
N ASP A 117 16.37 13.25 -3.18
CA ASP A 117 15.52 14.33 -2.68
C ASP A 117 14.05 14.16 -3.11
N ASN A 118 13.85 13.72 -4.36
CA ASN A 118 12.51 13.38 -4.86
C ASN A 118 11.90 12.24 -4.07
N PHE A 119 12.63 11.14 -3.90
CA PHE A 119 12.17 9.97 -3.15
C PHE A 119 11.81 10.36 -1.73
N ARG A 120 12.68 11.09 -1.01
CA ARG A 120 12.41 11.55 0.36
C ARG A 120 11.14 12.38 0.45
N ARG A 121 10.98 13.38 -0.40
CA ARG A 121 9.79 14.25 -0.40
C ARG A 121 8.51 13.47 -0.69
N ARG A 122 8.57 12.56 -1.66
CA ARG A 122 7.43 11.73 -2.08
C ARG A 122 7.07 10.70 -1.01
N SER A 123 8.06 10.14 -0.32
CA SER A 123 7.85 9.23 0.81
C SER A 123 7.11 9.91 1.97
N ASN A 124 7.29 11.21 2.20
CA ASN A 124 6.48 11.93 3.21
C ASN A 124 4.98 11.97 2.85
N VAL A 125 4.65 12.02 1.55
CA VAL A 125 3.24 11.98 1.10
C VAL A 125 2.68 10.59 1.30
N VAL A 126 3.46 9.55 0.99
CA VAL A 126 3.09 8.15 1.24
C VAL A 126 2.91 7.91 2.74
N ASP A 127 3.81 8.41 3.58
CA ASP A 127 3.70 8.33 5.04
C ASP A 127 2.37 8.89 5.54
N GLY A 128 1.93 10.06 5.05
CA GLY A 128 0.62 10.60 5.41
C GLY A 128 -0.58 9.79 4.89
N ILE A 129 -0.43 9.00 3.84
CA ILE A 129 -1.50 8.12 3.33
C ILE A 129 -1.62 6.84 4.17
N PHE A 130 -0.49 6.34 4.67
CA PHE A 130 -0.40 5.05 5.38
C PHE A 130 -0.30 5.17 6.91
N GLY A 131 -0.09 6.37 7.45
CA GLY A 131 -0.05 6.68 8.89
C GLY A 131 -1.42 6.92 9.49
#